data_AF-A0A7K4AE31-F1
#
_entry.id   AF-A0A7K4AE31-F1
#
_cell.length_a   1.000
_cell.length_b   1.000
_cell.length_c   1.000
_cell.angle_alpha   90.00
_cell.angle_beta   90.00
_cell.angle_gamma   90.00
#
_symmetry.space_group_name_H-M   'P 1'
#
loop_
_entity.id
_entity.type
_entity.pdbx_description
1 polymer ?
#
loop_
_entity_poly.entity_id
_entity_poly.type
_entity_poly.pdbx_seq_one_letter_code
_entity_poly.pdbx_strand_id
1 'polypeptide(L)'
;MKWKSHIAIARAISIEMGLPEEMERGLCSGSVEPDRRPDAIYRKQGKTLRIARAPHHTPHMDTIMAYIWRARRAYLIGNDYWAVKNLGRALHYVQDKCVSPGKGFRKHDVREEYVADLTPPMEAVVDGIEIAVCSPDFVQQCVAEIRPLKHPEEILFQATLYSAAISAAVLGPLEPEDKMINKYYRTIRLHKLRPFIGSMAAVTSITSIFFNYYLISISTAMVAAVAIANPRYGRVCEEAEWFGLQAHNR
;
A
#
# COMPACT_ATOMS: atom_id res chain seq x y z
N MET A 1 -13.02 14.46 4.01
CA MET A 1 -14.34 14.08 4.56
C MET A 1 -14.45 14.69 5.94
N LYS A 2 -15.63 14.65 6.58
CA LYS A 2 -15.72 15.03 8.00
C LYS A 2 -15.24 13.88 8.89
N TRP A 3 -14.70 14.23 10.06
CA TRP A 3 -14.30 13.28 11.10
C TRP A 3 -15.41 12.28 11.47
N LYS A 4 -16.69 12.70 11.43
CA LYS A 4 -17.84 11.82 11.69
C LYS A 4 -17.96 10.70 10.64
N SER A 5 -17.70 10.98 9.36
CA SER A 5 -17.67 9.98 8.28
C SER A 5 -16.52 8.99 8.46
N HIS A 6 -15.31 9.48 8.76
CA HIS A 6 -14.14 8.63 8.99
C HIS A 6 -14.39 7.59 10.10
N ILE A 7 -14.96 8.05 11.22
CA ILE A 7 -15.34 7.17 12.34
C ILE A 7 -16.43 6.20 11.92
N ALA A 8 -17.48 6.67 11.22
CA ALA A 8 -18.58 5.80 10.82
C ALA A 8 -18.10 4.64 9.94
N ILE A 9 -17.24 4.92 8.94
CA ILE A 9 -16.66 3.89 8.08
C ILE A 9 -15.78 2.93 8.91
N ALA A 10 -14.91 3.45 9.78
CA ALA A 10 -14.05 2.63 10.62
C ALA A 10 -14.84 1.68 11.54
N ARG A 11 -15.96 2.16 12.12
CA ARG A 11 -16.85 1.35 12.94
C ARG A 11 -17.55 0.26 12.14
N ALA A 12 -18.09 0.61 10.97
CA ALA A 12 -18.77 -0.37 10.11
C ALA A 12 -17.83 -1.52 9.73
N ILE A 13 -16.59 -1.21 9.36
CA ILE A 13 -15.54 -2.20 9.09
C ILE A 13 -15.21 -3.02 10.35
N SER A 14 -15.07 -2.36 11.50
CA SER A 14 -14.71 -3.05 12.76
C SER A 14 -15.78 -4.05 13.19
N ILE A 15 -17.06 -3.68 13.04
CA ILE A 15 -18.20 -4.55 13.33
C ILE A 15 -18.19 -5.76 12.40
N GLU A 16 -18.10 -5.53 11.08
CA GLU A 16 -18.14 -6.62 10.09
C GLU A 16 -16.95 -7.57 10.22
N MET A 17 -15.76 -7.04 10.51
CA MET A 17 -14.55 -7.86 10.74
C MET A 17 -14.50 -8.49 12.14
N GLY A 18 -15.49 -8.23 13.02
CA GLY A 18 -15.52 -8.76 14.38
C GLY A 18 -14.35 -8.30 15.26
N LEU A 19 -13.87 -7.07 15.05
CA LEU A 19 -12.73 -6.55 15.80
C LEU A 19 -13.10 -6.30 17.28
N PRO A 20 -12.23 -6.64 18.24
CA PRO A 20 -12.41 -6.25 19.64
C PRO A 20 -12.54 -4.74 19.81
N GLU A 21 -13.21 -4.31 20.88
CA GLU A 21 -13.46 -2.89 21.17
C GLU A 21 -12.17 -2.05 21.19
N GLU A 22 -11.06 -2.59 21.72
CA GLU A 22 -9.78 -1.89 21.73
C GLU A 22 -9.25 -1.62 20.31
N MET A 23 -9.41 -2.58 19.40
CA MET A 23 -9.00 -2.43 18.01
C MET A 23 -9.90 -1.46 17.26
N GLU A 24 -11.22 -1.51 17.48
CA GLU A 24 -12.16 -0.51 16.95
C GLU A 24 -11.74 0.91 17.39
N ARG A 25 -11.48 1.10 18.69
CA ARG A 25 -11.03 2.40 19.22
C ARG A 25 -9.73 2.87 18.57
N GLY A 26 -8.77 1.95 18.35
CA GLY A 26 -7.54 2.24 17.66
C GLY A 26 -7.77 2.66 16.20
N LEU A 27 -8.60 1.93 15.46
CA LEU A 27 -8.94 2.22 14.06
C LEU A 27 -9.64 3.58 13.92
N CYS A 28 -10.67 3.83 14.72
CA CYS A 28 -11.38 5.10 14.76
C CYS A 28 -10.44 6.25 15.14
N SER A 29 -9.61 6.09 16.18
CA SER A 29 -8.64 7.12 16.58
C SER A 29 -7.63 7.42 15.49
N GLY A 30 -7.14 6.40 14.78
CA GLY A 30 -6.22 6.57 13.65
C GLY A 30 -6.85 7.35 12.50
N SER A 31 -8.12 7.05 12.18
CA SER A 31 -8.86 7.66 11.05
C SER A 31 -9.12 9.16 11.16
N VAL A 32 -9.02 9.74 12.36
CA VAL A 32 -9.21 11.17 12.61
C VAL A 32 -7.92 11.89 13.00
N GLU A 33 -6.82 11.14 13.19
CA GLU A 33 -5.56 11.72 13.67
C GLU A 33 -4.93 12.68 12.66
N PRO A 34 -4.96 12.45 11.33
CA PRO A 34 -4.42 13.40 10.36
C PRO A 34 -5.06 14.79 10.42
N ASP A 35 -6.36 14.89 10.72
CA ASP A 35 -7.04 16.19 10.88
C ASP A 35 -6.58 16.94 12.13
N ARG A 36 -6.27 16.22 13.22
CA ARG A 36 -5.82 16.79 14.49
C ARG A 36 -4.31 17.09 14.48
N ARG A 37 -3.54 16.20 13.88
CA ARG A 37 -2.08 16.18 13.83
C ARG A 37 -1.64 15.80 12.40
N PRO A 38 -1.62 16.77 11.48
CA PRO A 38 -1.28 16.52 10.08
C PRO A 38 0.12 15.98 9.91
N ASP A 39 0.29 15.07 8.96
CA ASP A 39 1.62 14.57 8.58
C ASP A 39 2.47 15.67 7.95
N ALA A 40 3.75 15.70 8.31
CA ALA A 40 4.72 16.61 7.76
C ALA A 40 5.32 16.04 6.47
N ILE A 41 5.35 16.85 5.41
CA ILE A 41 6.04 16.55 4.16
C ILE A 41 7.06 17.62 3.83
N TYR A 42 8.16 17.24 3.18
CA TYR A 42 9.13 18.19 2.66
C TYR A 42 8.74 18.63 1.25
N ARG A 43 8.51 19.92 1.06
CA ARG A 43 8.23 20.51 -0.25
C ARG A 43 9.42 21.36 -0.69
N LYS A 44 9.93 21.07 -1.89
CA LYS A 44 10.99 21.86 -2.51
C LYS A 44 10.36 23.07 -3.21
N GLN A 45 10.83 24.28 -2.88
CA GLN A 45 10.41 25.52 -3.54
C GLN A 45 11.67 26.24 -4.04
N GLY A 46 12.01 26.01 -5.32
CA GLY A 46 13.29 26.47 -5.87
C GLY A 46 14.48 25.74 -5.23
N LYS A 47 15.36 26.48 -4.56
CA LYS A 47 16.56 25.94 -3.87
C LYS A 47 16.32 25.59 -2.40
N THR A 48 15.17 25.91 -1.82
CA THR A 48 14.88 25.70 -0.40
C THR A 48 13.91 24.54 -0.16
N LEU A 49 14.12 23.81 0.93
CA LEU A 49 13.21 22.79 1.45
C LEU A 49 12.38 23.40 2.57
N ARG A 50 11.05 23.22 2.51
CA ARG A 50 10.12 23.66 3.54
C ARG A 50 9.31 22.49 4.05
N ILE A 51 9.03 22.47 5.35
CA ILE A 51 8.05 21.56 5.95
C ILE A 51 6.64 22.08 5.66
N ALA A 52 5.84 21.25 5.02
CA ALA A 52 4.43 21.49 4.71
C ALA A 52 3.57 20.38 5.30
N ARG A 53 2.25 20.59 5.33
CA ARG A 53 1.28 19.54 5.70
C ARG A 53 1.02 18.64 4.50
N ALA A 54 0.90 17.34 4.74
CA ALA A 54 0.48 16.39 3.72
C ALA A 54 -0.89 16.80 3.16
N PRO A 55 -1.08 16.80 1.82
CA PRO A 55 -2.39 17.06 1.23
C PRO A 55 -3.33 15.88 1.47
N HIS A 56 -4.57 16.16 1.89
CA HIS A 56 -5.54 15.10 2.22
C HIS A 56 -6.27 14.55 0.99
N HIS A 57 -6.60 15.38 0.00
CA HIS A 57 -7.32 14.95 -1.22
C HIS A 57 -6.43 14.44 -2.36
N THR A 58 -5.12 14.74 -2.28
CA THR A 58 -4.13 14.25 -3.24
C THR A 58 -2.92 13.66 -2.50
N PRO A 59 -3.14 12.70 -1.59
CA PRO A 59 -2.06 12.08 -0.85
C PRO A 59 -1.15 11.33 -1.82
N HIS A 60 0.16 11.37 -1.57
CA HIS A 60 1.08 10.54 -2.32
C HIS A 60 0.85 9.07 -1.96
N MET A 61 0.93 8.18 -2.95
CA MET A 61 0.83 6.72 -2.76
C MET A 61 1.76 6.27 -1.62
N ASP A 62 2.99 6.77 -1.62
CA ASP A 62 4.02 6.45 -0.63
C ASP A 62 3.60 6.80 0.81
N THR A 63 2.81 7.88 1.01
CA THR A 63 2.30 8.25 2.33
C THR A 63 1.30 7.22 2.83
N ILE A 64 0.37 6.78 1.98
CA ILE A 64 -0.63 5.76 2.32
C ILE A 64 0.09 4.44 2.58
N MET A 65 0.94 4.00 1.64
CA MET A 65 1.66 2.74 1.76
C MET A 65 2.61 2.70 2.97
N ALA A 66 3.21 3.82 3.37
CA ALA A 66 4.03 3.86 4.58
C ALA A 66 3.22 3.52 5.85
N TYR A 67 1.99 4.02 5.96
CA TYR A 67 1.10 3.68 7.07
C TYR A 67 0.57 2.25 6.99
N ILE A 68 0.25 1.79 5.78
CA ILE A 68 -0.14 0.40 5.53
C ILE A 68 0.98 -0.58 5.94
N TRP A 69 2.23 -0.31 5.57
CA TRP A 69 3.38 -1.12 5.97
C TRP A 69 3.60 -1.13 7.48
N ARG A 70 3.45 0.03 8.14
CA ARG A 70 3.52 0.11 9.60
C ARG A 70 2.40 -0.71 10.25
N ALA A 71 1.19 -0.64 9.70
CA ALA A 71 0.05 -1.41 10.17
C ALA A 71 0.31 -2.91 10.05
N ARG A 72 0.70 -3.39 8.85
CA ARG A 72 0.97 -4.80 8.60
C ARG A 72 2.11 -5.34 9.47
N ARG A 73 3.22 -4.61 9.58
CA ARG A 73 4.35 -5.02 10.45
C ARG A 73 3.97 -5.09 11.92
N ALA A 74 3.15 -4.15 12.41
CA ALA A 74 2.65 -4.17 13.77
C ALA A 74 1.72 -5.37 14.01
N TYR A 75 0.85 -5.69 13.04
CA TYR A 75 -0.02 -6.86 13.09
C TYR A 75 0.77 -8.18 13.15
N LEU A 76 1.80 -8.31 12.31
CA LEU A 76 2.66 -9.51 12.27
C LEU A 76 3.38 -9.81 13.59
N ILE A 77 3.62 -8.80 14.43
CA ILE A 77 4.28 -8.96 15.73
C ILE A 77 3.28 -8.98 16.91
N GLY A 78 1.97 -9.04 16.64
CA GLY A 78 0.91 -9.06 17.65
C GLY A 78 0.70 -7.71 18.36
N ASN A 79 1.10 -6.60 17.75
CA ASN A 79 0.84 -5.25 18.27
C ASN A 79 -0.43 -4.66 17.65
N ASP A 80 -1.56 -5.26 18.01
CA ASP A 80 -2.85 -5.06 17.33
C ASP A 80 -3.34 -3.61 17.39
N TYR A 81 -3.24 -2.95 18.55
CA TYR A 81 -3.64 -1.55 18.71
C TYR A 81 -2.88 -0.64 17.73
N TRP A 82 -1.55 -0.78 17.64
CA TRP A 82 -0.77 0.03 16.71
C TRP A 82 -0.99 -0.40 15.25
N ALA A 83 -1.31 -1.66 14.99
CA ALA A 83 -1.68 -2.12 13.66
C ALA A 83 -2.90 -1.36 13.15
N VAL A 84 -4.01 -1.40 13.88
CA VAL A 84 -5.26 -0.75 13.48
C VAL A 84 -5.19 0.77 13.57
N LYS A 85 -4.40 1.33 14.49
CA LYS A 85 -4.20 2.78 14.54
C LYS A 85 -3.45 3.30 13.31
N ASN A 86 -2.40 2.62 12.86
CA ASN A 86 -1.71 2.98 11.62
C ASN A 86 -2.60 2.74 10.39
N LEU A 87 -3.37 1.64 10.38
CA LEU A 87 -4.34 1.35 9.34
C LEU A 87 -5.37 2.48 9.24
N GLY A 88 -5.98 2.89 10.35
CA GLY A 88 -6.95 3.98 10.39
C GLY A 88 -6.37 5.27 9.81
N ARG A 89 -5.11 5.58 10.11
CA ARG A 89 -4.43 6.75 9.54
C ARG A 89 -4.23 6.65 8.02
N ALA A 90 -3.96 5.45 7.48
CA ALA A 90 -3.97 5.23 6.04
C ALA A 90 -5.37 5.38 5.43
N LEU A 91 -6.39 4.82 6.10
CA LEU A 91 -7.77 4.87 5.65
C LEU A 91 -8.32 6.31 5.59
N HIS A 92 -7.87 7.19 6.49
CA HIS A 92 -8.18 8.62 6.39
C HIS A 92 -7.83 9.19 5.00
N TYR A 93 -6.61 8.94 4.53
CA TYR A 93 -6.14 9.41 3.22
C TYR A 93 -6.88 8.75 2.05
N VAL A 94 -7.20 7.46 2.17
CA VAL A 94 -8.03 6.71 1.21
C VAL A 94 -9.42 7.34 1.08
N GLN A 95 -10.05 7.63 2.21
CA GLN A 95 -11.39 8.21 2.29
C GLN A 95 -11.39 9.65 1.75
N ASP A 96 -10.41 10.47 2.11
CA ASP A 96 -10.32 11.86 1.63
C ASP A 96 -10.03 11.99 0.14
N LYS A 97 -9.28 11.03 -0.42
CA LYS A 97 -9.02 10.93 -1.86
C LYS A 97 -10.31 10.67 -2.68
N CYS A 98 -11.34 10.07 -2.08
CA CYS A 98 -12.63 9.83 -2.73
C CYS A 98 -13.43 11.12 -2.95
N VAL A 99 -13.15 12.19 -2.20
CA VAL A 99 -13.89 13.46 -2.31
C VAL A 99 -13.24 14.35 -3.35
N SER A 100 -14.00 14.75 -4.38
CA SER A 100 -13.53 15.75 -5.33
C SER A 100 -13.31 17.11 -4.64
N PRO A 101 -12.11 17.71 -4.74
CA PRO A 101 -11.87 19.06 -4.19
C PRO A 101 -12.68 20.14 -4.92
N GLY A 102 -13.03 19.90 -6.19
CA GLY A 102 -13.82 20.84 -7.00
C GLY A 102 -13.10 22.17 -7.29
N LYS A 103 -13.82 23.13 -7.89
CA LYS A 103 -13.36 24.52 -8.08
C LYS A 103 -13.90 25.38 -6.94
N GLY A 104 -13.13 25.52 -5.85
CA GLY A 104 -13.42 26.39 -4.71
C GLY A 104 -13.88 25.66 -3.44
N PHE A 105 -13.30 26.06 -2.29
CA PHE A 105 -13.45 25.41 -0.98
C PHE A 105 -14.90 25.28 -0.48
N ARG A 106 -15.80 26.23 -0.74
CA ARG A 106 -17.19 26.16 -0.24
C ARG A 106 -17.99 24.97 -0.79
N LYS A 107 -17.82 24.63 -2.07
CA LYS A 107 -18.51 23.48 -2.68
C LYS A 107 -17.96 22.14 -2.20
N HIS A 108 -16.73 22.17 -1.70
CA HIS A 108 -16.08 21.02 -1.09
C HIS A 108 -16.66 20.75 0.30
N ASP A 109 -16.70 21.78 1.15
CA ASP A 109 -17.20 21.65 2.53
C ASP A 109 -18.65 21.17 2.58
N VAL A 110 -19.51 21.70 1.69
CA VAL A 110 -20.91 21.27 1.57
C VAL A 110 -21.03 19.80 1.18
N ARG A 111 -20.16 19.32 0.28
CA ARG A 111 -20.17 17.91 -0.14
C ARG A 111 -19.75 17.00 1.00
N GLU A 112 -18.73 17.39 1.75
CA GLU A 112 -18.31 16.64 2.92
C GLU A 112 -19.41 16.60 3.98
N GLU A 113 -20.17 17.69 4.17
CA GLU A 113 -21.28 17.70 5.11
C GLU A 113 -22.38 16.71 4.68
N TYR A 114 -22.77 16.71 3.39
CA TYR A 114 -23.73 15.74 2.88
C TYR A 114 -23.27 14.30 3.02
N VAL A 115 -22.00 13.99 2.72
CA VAL A 115 -21.44 12.64 2.93
C VAL A 115 -21.54 12.24 4.40
N ALA A 116 -21.41 13.21 5.29
CA ALA A 116 -21.32 12.97 6.72
C ALA A 116 -22.68 12.80 7.39
N ASP A 117 -23.78 13.10 6.70
CA ASP A 117 -25.14 12.80 7.10
C ASP A 117 -25.63 11.43 6.60
N LEU A 118 -24.84 10.76 5.76
CA LEU A 118 -25.12 9.41 5.27
C LEU A 118 -24.53 8.34 6.20
N THR A 119 -25.12 7.15 6.15
CA THR A 119 -24.61 5.95 6.84
C THR A 119 -23.77 5.12 5.86
N PRO A 120 -22.59 4.61 6.25
CA PRO A 120 -21.80 3.74 5.39
C PRO A 120 -22.63 2.53 4.91
N PRO A 121 -22.70 2.27 3.60
CA PRO A 121 -23.48 1.14 3.08
C PRO A 121 -22.81 -0.17 3.46
N MET A 122 -23.53 -1.05 4.16
CA MET A 122 -22.97 -2.33 4.62
C MET A 122 -22.59 -3.25 3.48
N GLU A 123 -23.33 -3.20 2.36
CA GLU A 123 -22.96 -3.89 1.11
C GLU A 123 -21.52 -3.57 0.68
N ALA A 124 -21.10 -2.31 0.74
CA ALA A 124 -19.74 -1.93 0.36
C ALA A 124 -18.70 -2.46 1.35
N VAL A 125 -19.05 -2.63 2.63
CA VAL A 125 -18.14 -3.22 3.62
C VAL A 125 -17.92 -4.69 3.29
N VAL A 126 -19.00 -5.43 3.09
CA VAL A 126 -18.98 -6.87 2.77
C VAL A 126 -18.26 -7.10 1.44
N ASP A 127 -18.69 -6.42 0.37
CA ASP A 127 -18.07 -6.52 -0.95
C ASP A 127 -16.57 -6.22 -0.89
N GLY A 128 -16.18 -5.20 -0.11
CA GLY A 128 -14.79 -4.82 0.06
C GLY A 128 -13.96 -5.92 0.73
N ILE A 129 -14.48 -6.51 1.81
CA ILE A 129 -13.83 -7.63 2.50
C ILE A 129 -13.72 -8.86 1.58
N GLU A 130 -14.77 -9.17 0.82
CA GLU A 130 -14.81 -10.35 -0.06
C GLU A 130 -13.79 -10.28 -1.20
N ILE A 131 -13.57 -9.10 -1.80
CA ILE A 131 -12.58 -8.95 -2.89
C ILE A 131 -11.14 -8.87 -2.38
N ALA A 132 -10.93 -8.81 -1.07
CA ALA A 132 -9.63 -8.52 -0.49
C ALA A 132 -8.61 -9.64 -0.76
N VAL A 133 -7.45 -9.23 -1.26
CA VAL A 133 -6.27 -10.11 -1.38
C VAL A 133 -5.20 -9.62 -0.42
N CYS A 134 -4.71 -10.51 0.46
CA CYS A 134 -3.65 -10.20 1.42
C CYS A 134 -2.30 -10.01 0.72
N SER A 135 -2.10 -8.85 0.09
CA SER A 135 -0.92 -8.50 -0.70
C SER A 135 -0.70 -6.98 -0.77
N PRO A 136 0.55 -6.49 -0.74
CA PRO A 136 0.85 -5.07 -0.92
C PRO A 136 0.48 -4.57 -2.32
N ASP A 137 0.61 -5.41 -3.35
CA ASP A 137 0.25 -5.05 -4.73
C ASP A 137 -1.26 -4.80 -4.87
N PHE A 138 -2.08 -5.60 -4.18
CA PHE A 138 -3.53 -5.42 -4.15
C PHE A 138 -3.91 -4.09 -3.51
N VAL A 139 -3.30 -3.75 -2.37
CA VAL A 139 -3.55 -2.45 -1.71
C VAL A 139 -3.15 -1.28 -2.62
N GLN A 140 -2.01 -1.37 -3.32
CA GLN A 140 -1.58 -0.35 -4.27
C GLN A 140 -2.60 -0.18 -5.42
N GLN A 141 -3.14 -1.29 -5.93
CA GLN A 141 -4.18 -1.27 -6.96
C GLN A 141 -5.46 -0.59 -6.46
N CYS A 142 -5.97 -0.97 -5.28
CA CYS A 142 -7.11 -0.31 -4.65
C CYS A 142 -6.89 1.21 -4.57
N VAL A 143 -5.74 1.65 -4.07
CA VAL A 143 -5.43 3.08 -3.93
C VAL A 143 -5.32 3.79 -5.29
N ALA A 144 -4.80 3.10 -6.31
CA ALA A 144 -4.67 3.64 -7.66
C ALA A 144 -6.02 3.76 -8.38
N GLU A 145 -6.97 2.88 -8.09
CA GLU A 145 -8.31 2.88 -8.68
C GLU A 145 -9.23 3.94 -8.08
N ILE A 146 -8.93 4.47 -6.90
CA ILE A 146 -9.71 5.52 -6.26
C ILE A 146 -9.74 6.78 -7.13
N ARG A 147 -10.96 7.23 -7.42
CA ARG A 147 -11.23 8.46 -8.18
C ARG A 147 -11.98 9.47 -7.31
N PRO A 148 -11.61 10.75 -7.36
CA PRO A 148 -12.36 11.81 -6.70
C PRO A 148 -13.75 11.96 -7.33
N LEU A 149 -14.80 11.70 -6.55
CA LEU A 149 -16.19 11.77 -6.97
C LEU A 149 -16.90 13.00 -6.41
N LYS A 150 -18.09 13.30 -6.96
CA LYS A 150 -18.88 14.49 -6.60
C LYS A 150 -20.19 14.18 -5.90
N HIS A 151 -20.77 13.00 -6.12
CA HIS A 151 -22.04 12.58 -5.55
C HIS A 151 -21.81 11.94 -4.17
N PRO A 152 -22.48 12.43 -3.10
CA PRO A 152 -22.22 11.97 -1.73
C PRO A 152 -22.33 10.46 -1.53
N GLU A 153 -23.34 9.82 -2.13
CA GLU A 153 -23.57 8.37 -2.03
C GLU A 153 -22.43 7.58 -2.68
N GLU A 154 -22.03 7.93 -3.90
CA GLU A 154 -20.92 7.27 -4.59
C GLU A 154 -19.58 7.45 -3.87
N ILE A 155 -19.35 8.64 -3.28
CA ILE A 155 -18.17 8.93 -2.47
C ILE A 155 -18.13 8.01 -1.27
N LEU A 156 -19.24 7.92 -0.54
CA LEU A 156 -19.31 7.10 0.67
C LEU A 156 -19.19 5.62 0.34
N PHE A 157 -19.86 5.16 -0.71
CA PHE A 157 -19.76 3.78 -1.19
C PHE A 157 -18.30 3.43 -1.52
N GLN A 158 -17.64 4.21 -2.39
CA GLN A 158 -16.25 3.97 -2.79
C GLN A 158 -15.28 4.00 -1.60
N ALA A 159 -15.44 5.00 -0.72
CA ALA A 159 -14.60 5.14 0.45
C ALA A 159 -14.77 3.97 1.42
N THR A 160 -15.99 3.47 1.57
CA THR A 160 -16.30 2.30 2.40
C THR A 160 -15.72 1.03 1.78
N LEU A 161 -15.97 0.80 0.49
CA LEU A 161 -15.49 -0.37 -0.27
C LEU A 161 -13.98 -0.53 -0.18
N TYR A 162 -13.21 0.49 -0.59
CA TYR A 162 -11.75 0.38 -0.58
C TYR A 162 -11.18 0.40 0.84
N SER A 163 -11.83 1.06 1.80
CA SER A 163 -11.37 1.00 3.19
C SER A 163 -11.51 -0.41 3.76
N ALA A 164 -12.63 -1.09 3.47
CA ALA A 164 -12.89 -2.45 3.90
C ALA A 164 -11.92 -3.43 3.23
N ALA A 165 -11.75 -3.34 1.90
CA ALA A 165 -10.80 -4.16 1.14
C ALA A 165 -9.36 -4.04 1.63
N ILE A 166 -8.90 -2.80 1.86
CA ILE A 166 -7.55 -2.55 2.38
C ILE A 166 -7.41 -3.07 3.82
N SER A 167 -8.45 -2.92 4.64
CA SER A 167 -8.43 -3.43 6.02
C SER A 167 -8.31 -4.95 6.06
N ALA A 168 -9.12 -5.66 5.28
CA ALA A 168 -9.07 -7.11 5.14
C ALA A 168 -7.74 -7.60 4.53
N ALA A 169 -7.16 -6.87 3.58
CA ALA A 169 -5.84 -7.19 3.04
C ALA A 169 -4.71 -7.04 4.07
N VAL A 170 -4.81 -6.05 4.97
CA VAL A 170 -3.78 -5.77 6.01
C VAL A 170 -3.92 -6.71 7.20
N LEU A 171 -5.14 -6.96 7.68
CA LEU A 171 -5.44 -7.84 8.80
C LEU A 171 -5.72 -9.28 8.35
N GLY A 172 -5.44 -9.60 7.09
CA GLY A 172 -5.57 -10.94 6.52
C GLY A 172 -4.53 -11.93 7.08
N PRO A 173 -4.53 -13.18 6.58
CA PRO A 173 -3.73 -14.27 7.13
C PRO A 173 -2.27 -13.92 7.41
N LEU A 174 -1.74 -14.42 8.55
CA LEU A 174 -0.34 -14.23 8.94
C LEU A 174 0.60 -15.11 8.13
N GLU A 175 0.14 -16.31 7.75
CA GLU A 175 0.94 -17.28 7.02
C GLU A 175 0.72 -17.15 5.50
N PRO A 176 1.79 -17.18 4.71
CA PRO A 176 1.69 -17.16 3.26
C PRO A 176 1.34 -18.54 2.68
N GLU A 177 0.70 -18.55 1.53
CA GLU A 177 0.47 -19.79 0.77
C GLU A 177 1.81 -20.45 0.34
N ASP A 178 1.85 -21.78 0.34
CA ASP A 178 3.02 -22.58 -0.10
C ASP A 178 3.54 -22.18 -1.48
N LYS A 179 2.63 -21.81 -2.39
CA LYS A 179 2.99 -21.36 -3.74
C LYS A 179 3.82 -20.08 -3.70
N MET A 180 3.50 -19.15 -2.79
CA MET A 180 4.28 -17.92 -2.61
C MET A 180 5.64 -18.23 -1.99
N ILE A 181 5.68 -19.07 -0.94
CA ILE A 181 6.93 -19.49 -0.29
C ILE A 181 7.90 -20.12 -1.31
N ASN A 182 7.39 -21.02 -2.15
CA ASN A 182 8.17 -21.67 -3.20
C ASN A 182 8.69 -20.68 -4.25
N LYS A 183 7.83 -19.74 -4.69
CA LYS A 183 8.20 -18.65 -5.59
C LYS A 183 9.31 -17.77 -4.96
N TYR A 184 9.19 -17.46 -3.68
CA TYR A 184 10.16 -16.69 -2.91
C TYR A 184 11.53 -17.35 -2.85
N TYR A 185 11.62 -18.61 -2.40
CA TYR A 185 12.90 -19.32 -2.31
C TYR A 185 13.56 -19.53 -3.67
N ARG A 186 12.77 -19.84 -4.72
CA ARG A 186 13.28 -19.93 -6.09
C ARG A 186 13.88 -18.60 -6.54
N THR A 187 13.19 -17.50 -6.27
CA THR A 187 13.62 -16.16 -6.69
C THR A 187 14.87 -15.70 -5.94
N ILE A 188 14.97 -15.97 -4.64
CA ILE A 188 16.19 -15.72 -3.86
C ILE A 188 17.37 -16.53 -4.40
N ARG A 189 17.17 -17.83 -4.69
CA ARG A 189 18.25 -18.68 -5.24
C ARG A 189 18.79 -18.11 -6.55
N LEU A 190 17.90 -17.70 -7.45
CA LEU A 190 18.28 -17.06 -8.71
C LEU A 190 18.99 -15.72 -8.49
N HIS A 191 18.55 -14.92 -7.51
CA HIS A 191 19.21 -13.66 -7.18
C HIS A 191 20.63 -13.87 -6.62
N LYS A 192 20.83 -14.87 -5.74
CA LYS A 192 22.16 -15.23 -5.21
C LYS A 192 23.14 -15.70 -6.29
N LEU A 193 22.66 -16.17 -7.45
CA LEU A 193 23.50 -16.55 -8.59
C LEU A 193 23.94 -15.37 -9.48
N ARG A 194 23.37 -14.17 -9.29
CA ARG A 194 23.71 -12.98 -10.09
C ARG A 194 25.19 -12.60 -10.10
N PRO A 195 25.93 -12.56 -8.98
CA PRO A 195 27.36 -12.24 -9.02
C PRO A 195 28.12 -13.24 -9.90
N PHE A 196 27.78 -14.53 -9.82
CA PHE A 196 28.38 -15.56 -10.66
C PHE A 196 28.07 -15.35 -12.15
N ILE A 197 26.81 -15.06 -12.52
CA ILE A 197 26.42 -14.77 -13.90
C ILE A 197 27.13 -13.50 -14.41
N GLY A 198 27.25 -12.47 -13.57
CA GLY A 198 27.97 -11.23 -13.91
C GLY A 198 29.46 -11.47 -14.14
N SER A 199 30.10 -12.27 -13.28
CA SER A 199 31.49 -12.68 -13.45
C SER A 199 31.70 -13.47 -14.74
N MET A 200 30.83 -14.45 -15.03
CA MET A 200 30.88 -15.19 -16.29
C MET A 200 30.72 -14.27 -17.50
N ALA A 201 29.73 -13.37 -17.48
CA ALA A 201 29.50 -12.41 -18.55
C ALA A 201 30.74 -11.54 -18.81
N ALA A 202 31.39 -11.04 -17.74
CA ALA A 202 32.62 -10.27 -17.83
C ALA A 202 33.77 -11.07 -18.46
N VAL A 203 33.97 -12.32 -18.02
CA VAL A 203 34.98 -13.22 -18.59
C VAL A 203 34.70 -13.48 -20.07
N THR A 204 33.45 -13.81 -20.45
CA THR A 204 33.08 -14.02 -21.86
C THR A 204 33.33 -12.77 -22.71
N SER A 205 32.99 -11.59 -22.20
CA SER A 205 33.28 -10.32 -22.90
C SER A 205 34.77 -10.10 -23.10
N ILE A 206 35.61 -10.36 -22.09
CA ILE A 206 37.07 -10.25 -22.24
C ILE A 206 37.58 -11.26 -23.28
N THR A 207 37.15 -12.52 -23.22
CA THR A 207 37.57 -13.56 -24.19
C THR A 207 37.09 -13.28 -25.61
N SER A 208 35.95 -12.60 -25.78
CA SER A 208 35.40 -12.25 -27.09
C SER A 208 36.28 -11.28 -27.88
N ILE A 209 37.06 -10.44 -27.19
CA ILE A 209 38.05 -9.53 -27.80
C ILE A 209 39.13 -10.32 -28.54
N PHE A 210 39.44 -11.53 -28.07
CA PHE A 210 40.57 -12.33 -28.57
C PHE A 210 40.16 -13.44 -29.54
N PHE A 211 38.92 -13.96 -29.49
CA PHE A 211 38.59 -15.24 -30.15
C PHE A 211 37.38 -15.27 -31.10
N ASN A 212 36.40 -14.33 -31.04
CA ASN A 212 35.38 -14.07 -32.08
C ASN A 212 34.22 -13.18 -31.56
N TYR A 213 33.53 -12.50 -32.49
CA TYR A 213 32.36 -11.64 -32.19
C TYR A 213 31.12 -12.39 -31.69
N TYR A 214 30.99 -13.70 -31.91
CA TYR A 214 29.85 -14.50 -31.45
C TYR A 214 29.68 -14.51 -29.92
N LEU A 215 30.79 -14.39 -29.16
CA LEU A 215 30.77 -14.40 -27.70
C LEU A 215 30.17 -13.10 -27.09
N ILE A 216 30.09 -12.01 -27.87
CA ILE A 216 29.45 -10.74 -27.45
C ILE A 216 27.93 -10.91 -27.32
N SER A 217 27.32 -11.71 -28.19
CA SER A 217 25.88 -11.98 -28.14
C SER A 217 25.48 -12.73 -26.86
N ILE A 218 26.35 -13.64 -26.39
CA ILE A 218 26.14 -14.42 -25.16
C ILE A 218 26.27 -13.53 -23.92
N SER A 219 27.29 -12.66 -23.85
CA SER A 219 27.46 -11.75 -22.71
C SER A 219 26.31 -10.74 -22.61
N THR A 220 25.86 -10.22 -23.75
CA THR A 220 24.70 -9.30 -23.81
C THR A 220 23.41 -9.99 -23.34
N ALA A 221 23.18 -11.25 -23.76
CA ALA A 221 22.04 -12.03 -23.31
C ALA A 221 22.07 -12.31 -21.79
N MET A 222 23.25 -12.60 -21.22
CA MET A 222 23.41 -12.79 -19.77
C MET A 222 23.12 -11.51 -18.97
N VAL A 223 23.60 -10.36 -19.41
CA VAL A 223 23.33 -9.07 -18.76
C VAL A 223 21.83 -8.73 -18.85
N ALA A 224 21.20 -8.94 -20.00
CA ALA A 224 19.77 -8.73 -20.18
C ALA A 224 18.93 -9.63 -19.25
N ALA A 225 19.31 -10.91 -19.11
CA ALA A 225 18.64 -11.84 -18.20
C ALA A 225 18.72 -11.37 -16.72
N VAL A 226 19.88 -10.86 -16.29
CA VAL A 226 20.09 -10.30 -14.96
C VAL A 226 19.26 -9.03 -14.73
N ALA A 227 19.16 -8.15 -15.73
CA ALA A 227 18.38 -6.92 -15.66
C ALA A 227 16.88 -7.21 -15.54
N ILE A 228 16.35 -8.16 -16.32
CA ILE A 228 14.93 -8.54 -16.31
C ILE A 228 14.53 -9.24 -15.01
N ALA A 229 15.44 -9.99 -14.38
CA ALA A 229 15.17 -10.68 -13.12
C ALA A 229 15.08 -9.72 -11.90
N ASN A 230 15.63 -8.51 -11.99
CA ASN A 230 15.78 -7.61 -10.84
C ASN A 230 14.45 -7.04 -10.29
N PRO A 231 13.53 -6.50 -11.12
CA PRO A 231 12.25 -5.99 -10.63
C PRO A 231 11.37 -7.11 -10.04
N ARG A 232 11.48 -8.33 -10.59
CA ARG A 232 10.77 -9.51 -10.08
C ARG A 232 11.25 -9.91 -8.69
N TYR A 233 12.55 -9.78 -8.42
CA TYR A 233 13.09 -10.03 -7.08
C TYR A 233 12.54 -9.03 -6.06
N GLY A 234 12.58 -7.73 -6.36
CA GLY A 234 12.06 -6.69 -5.46
C GLY A 234 10.62 -6.95 -5.06
N ARG A 235 9.74 -7.18 -6.04
CA ARG A 235 8.31 -7.48 -5.80
C ARG A 235 8.10 -8.73 -4.96
N VAL A 236 8.82 -9.82 -5.26
CA VAL A 236 8.70 -11.08 -4.50
C VAL A 236 9.20 -10.92 -3.07
N CYS A 237 10.24 -10.12 -2.84
CA CYS A 237 10.70 -9.80 -1.49
C CYS A 237 9.70 -8.93 -0.73
N GLU A 238 9.07 -7.97 -1.41
CA GLU A 238 8.02 -7.14 -0.85
C GLU A 238 6.78 -7.98 -0.48
N GLU A 239 6.31 -8.84 -1.40
CA GLU A 239 5.26 -9.83 -1.13
C GLU A 239 5.63 -10.70 0.09
N ALA A 240 6.87 -11.17 0.19
CA ALA A 240 7.31 -12.02 1.30
C ALA A 240 7.41 -11.26 2.64
N GLU A 241 7.87 -10.01 2.61
CA GLU A 241 7.92 -9.14 3.79
C GLU A 241 6.52 -8.87 4.35
N TRP A 242 5.50 -8.81 3.49
CA TRP A 242 4.09 -8.72 3.91
C TRP A 242 3.65 -9.87 4.82
N PHE A 243 4.37 -11.00 4.82
CA PHE A 243 4.12 -12.14 5.71
C PHE A 243 5.26 -12.34 6.73
N GLY A 244 6.10 -11.32 6.94
CA GLY A 244 7.18 -11.35 7.94
C GLY A 244 8.42 -12.13 7.51
N LEU A 245 8.50 -12.57 6.25
CA LEU A 245 9.69 -13.25 5.74
C LEU A 245 10.79 -12.24 5.44
N GLN A 246 11.92 -12.34 6.12
CA GLN A 246 13.05 -11.43 5.94
C GLN A 246 13.99 -11.92 4.82
N ALA A 247 14.04 -11.18 3.71
CA ALA A 247 14.92 -11.49 2.57
C ALA A 247 16.42 -11.31 2.85
N HIS A 248 16.80 -10.61 3.91
CA HIS A 248 18.17 -10.10 4.11
C HIS A 248 18.87 -10.50 5.42
N ASN A 249 18.26 -11.35 6.25
CA ASN A 249 18.83 -11.79 7.53
C ASN A 249 19.37 -13.25 7.51
N ARG A 250 19.82 -13.76 6.35
CA ARG A 250 20.55 -15.04 6.24
C ARG A 250 21.70 -15.01 5.23
#